data_AF-A0A229W0U9-F1
#
_entry.id   AF-A0A229W0U9-F1
#
_cell.length_a   1.000
_cell.length_b   1.000
_cell.length_c   1.000
_cell.angle_alpha   90.00
_cell.angle_beta   90.00
_cell.angle_gamma   90.00
#
_symmetry.space_group_name_H-M   'P 1'
#
loop_
_entity.id
_entity.type
_entity.pdbx_description
1 polymer ?
#
loop_
_entity_poly.entity_id
_entity_poly.type
_entity_poly.pdbx_seq_one_letter_code
_entity_poly.pdbx_strand_id
1 'polypeptide(L)'
;MDIHPYYISKAEDVFGLMKFDDDADPMPLAAWAQGAERYEIVFCTSDGHIVGHGRYYHTMAGDVAYADDETTKRYRLIANEAGGARYQIGRQIGRPVVVVGASRFSGPATHRAQA
;
A
#
# COMPACT_ATOMS: atom_id res chain seq x y z
N MET A 1 -5.98 -17.30 9.78
CA MET A 1 -4.57 -17.26 9.37
C MET A 1 -3.94 -16.17 10.20
N ASP A 2 -2.97 -16.50 11.05
CA ASP A 2 -2.36 -15.51 11.94
C ASP A 2 -1.32 -14.69 11.16
N ILE A 3 -1.34 -13.37 11.34
CA ILE A 3 -0.37 -12.46 10.72
C ILE A 3 0.90 -12.50 11.55
N HIS A 4 2.04 -12.77 10.90
CA HIS A 4 3.32 -12.86 11.56
C HIS A 4 3.69 -11.49 12.17
N PRO A 5 4.10 -11.42 13.44
CA PRO A 5 4.35 -10.15 14.14
C PRO A 5 5.33 -9.21 13.43
N TYR A 6 6.28 -9.75 12.66
CA TYR A 6 7.15 -9.00 11.77
C TYR A 6 6.37 -8.06 10.82
N TYR A 7 5.32 -8.55 10.14
CA TYR A 7 4.57 -7.74 9.18
C TYR A 7 3.72 -6.67 9.87
N ILE A 8 3.22 -6.95 11.07
CA ILE A 8 2.51 -5.97 11.90
C ILE A 8 3.47 -4.82 12.25
N SER A 9 4.64 -5.16 12.80
CA SER A 9 5.67 -4.16 13.12
C SER A 9 6.13 -3.35 11.89
N LYS A 10 6.30 -3.98 10.73
CA LYS A 10 6.66 -3.26 9.50
C LYS A 10 5.54 -2.35 9.00
N ALA A 11 4.27 -2.71 9.22
CA ALA A 11 3.15 -1.85 8.87
C ALA A 11 3.13 -0.58 9.75
N GLU A 12 3.40 -0.72 11.04
CA GLU A 12 3.57 0.42 11.97
C GLU A 12 4.74 1.32 11.53
N ASP A 13 5.89 0.74 11.15
CA ASP A 13 7.02 1.50 10.60
C ASP A 13 6.60 2.30 9.35
N VAL A 14 5.81 1.67 8.46
CA VAL A 14 5.30 2.32 7.24
C VAL A 14 4.36 3.47 7.58
N PHE A 15 3.49 3.30 8.57
CA PHE A 15 2.57 4.34 9.00
C PHE A 15 3.31 5.57 9.54
N GLY A 16 4.33 5.36 10.38
CA GLY A 16 5.16 6.46 10.89
C GLY A 16 6.03 7.17 9.83
N LEU A 17 6.33 6.51 8.70
CA LEU A 17 7.10 7.08 7.59
C LEU A 17 6.24 7.78 6.53
N MET A 18 4.94 7.51 6.50
CA MET A 18 4.02 7.96 5.46
C MET A 18 2.89 8.80 6.06
N LYS A 19 1.96 9.27 5.22
CA LYS A 19 0.87 10.16 5.65
C LYS A 19 -0.38 9.35 6.02
N PHE A 20 -0.24 8.46 6.99
CA PHE A 20 -1.38 7.78 7.61
C PHE A 20 -1.89 8.60 8.80
N ASP A 21 -3.14 8.36 9.17
CA ASP A 21 -3.76 8.91 10.38
C ASP A 21 -3.16 8.22 11.62
N ASP A 22 -3.07 8.92 12.75
CA ASP A 22 -2.44 8.39 13.97
C ASP A 22 -3.16 7.15 14.54
N ASP A 23 -4.44 6.98 14.21
CA ASP A 23 -5.31 5.88 14.62
C ASP A 23 -5.55 4.83 13.52
N ALA A 24 -4.80 4.89 12.42
CA ALA A 24 -4.91 3.93 11.32
C ALA A 24 -4.64 2.49 11.79
N ASP A 25 -5.42 1.52 11.29
CA ASP A 25 -5.24 0.11 11.62
C ASP A 25 -4.12 -0.51 10.75
N PRO A 26 -3.01 -1.00 11.33
CA PRO A 26 -1.93 -1.61 10.56
C PRO A 26 -2.28 -3.01 10.04
N MET A 27 -3.31 -3.66 10.57
CA MET A 27 -3.61 -5.07 10.32
C MET A 27 -3.94 -5.40 8.85
N PRO A 28 -4.75 -4.61 8.11
CA PRO A 28 -5.00 -4.87 6.70
C PRO A 28 -3.72 -4.84 5.86
N LEU A 29 -2.85 -3.86 6.12
CA LEU A 29 -1.60 -3.71 5.39
C LEU A 29 -0.61 -4.84 5.73
N ALA A 30 -0.53 -5.22 7.01
CA ALA A 30 0.29 -6.34 7.46
C ALA A 30 -0.19 -7.68 6.87
N ALA A 31 -1.50 -7.91 6.82
CA ALA A 31 -2.10 -9.11 6.24
C ALA A 31 -1.77 -9.24 4.75
N TRP A 32 -1.91 -8.14 4.01
CA TRP A 32 -1.53 -8.10 2.60
C TRP A 32 -0.03 -8.36 2.41
N ALA A 33 0.83 -7.67 3.18
CA ALA A 33 2.28 -7.76 3.04
C ALA A 33 2.82 -9.18 3.28
N GLN A 34 2.16 -9.99 4.12
CA GLN A 34 2.55 -11.37 4.36
C GLN A 34 2.46 -12.27 3.12
N GLY A 35 1.54 -11.98 2.20
CA GLY A 35 1.35 -12.72 0.95
C GLY A 35 1.87 -12.00 -0.30
N ALA A 36 2.30 -10.75 -0.17
CA ALA A 36 2.60 -9.89 -1.31
C ALA A 36 3.84 -10.34 -2.07
N GLU A 37 3.74 -10.37 -3.39
CA GLU A 37 4.89 -10.65 -4.26
C GLU A 37 5.80 -9.43 -4.43
N ARG A 38 7.04 -9.70 -4.84
CA ARG A 38 7.97 -8.63 -5.22
C ARG A 38 7.32 -7.79 -6.33
N TYR A 39 7.44 -6.46 -6.20
CA TYR A 39 6.86 -5.45 -7.09
C TYR A 39 5.37 -5.16 -6.93
N GLU A 40 4.64 -5.85 -6.04
CA GLU A 40 3.25 -5.46 -5.77
C GLU A 40 3.17 -4.15 -4.99
N ILE A 41 2.09 -3.42 -5.25
CA ILE A 41 1.69 -2.22 -4.50
C ILE A 41 0.22 -2.31 -4.10
N VAL A 42 -0.14 -1.57 -3.07
CA VAL A 42 -1.52 -1.30 -2.68
C VAL A 42 -1.77 0.20 -2.57
N PHE A 43 -3.01 0.57 -2.84
CA PHE A 43 -3.56 1.89 -2.57
C PHE A 43 -4.32 1.79 -1.25
N CYS A 44 -3.84 2.48 -0.23
CA CYS A 44 -4.46 2.51 1.09
C CYS A 44 -5.04 3.90 1.35
N THR A 45 -6.24 4.00 1.91
CA THR A 45 -6.69 5.25 2.52
C THR A 45 -5.82 5.60 3.74
N SER A 46 -5.82 6.87 4.14
CA SER A 46 -5.03 7.37 5.28
C SER A 46 -5.32 6.65 6.60
N ASP A 47 -6.49 6.02 6.74
CA ASP A 47 -6.89 5.24 7.93
C ASP A 47 -6.46 3.76 7.88
N GLY A 48 -5.68 3.36 6.87
CA GLY A 48 -5.12 2.01 6.78
C GLY A 48 -5.92 1.01 5.94
N HIS A 49 -7.08 1.37 5.38
CA HIS A 49 -7.83 0.44 4.54
C HIS A 49 -7.26 0.33 3.13
N ILE A 50 -7.06 -0.90 2.66
CA ILE A 50 -6.68 -1.18 1.26
C ILE A 50 -7.91 -1.01 0.38
N VAL A 51 -7.82 -0.13 -0.61
CA VAL A 51 -8.91 0.19 -1.54
C VAL A 51 -8.62 -0.22 -2.98
N GLY A 52 -7.36 -0.51 -3.29
CA GLY A 52 -6.94 -1.00 -4.61
C GLY A 52 -5.55 -1.63 -4.59
N HIS A 53 -5.21 -2.30 -5.68
CA HIS A 53 -3.96 -3.01 -5.90
C HIS A 53 -3.27 -2.54 -7.18
N GLY A 54 -2.00 -2.90 -7.31
CA GLY A 54 -1.21 -2.57 -8.48
C GLY A 54 0.16 -3.23 -8.47
N ARG A 55 1.00 -2.82 -9.42
CA ARG A 55 2.35 -3.36 -9.56
C ARG A 55 3.33 -2.34 -10.10
N TYR A 56 4.61 -2.47 -9.73
CA TYR A 56 5.71 -1.83 -10.42
C TYR A 56 6.01 -2.54 -11.75
N TYR A 57 6.25 -1.75 -12.78
CA TYR A 57 6.70 -2.20 -14.08
C TYR A 57 8.05 -1.58 -14.37
N HIS A 58 9.00 -2.41 -14.81
CA HIS A 58 10.31 -1.95 -15.20
C HIS A 58 10.24 -1.29 -16.59
N THR A 59 10.64 -0.03 -16.67
CA THR A 59 10.71 0.72 -17.93
C THR A 59 12.12 1.21 -18.19
N MET A 60 12.42 1.67 -19.41
CA MET A 60 13.73 2.28 -19.72
C MET A 60 14.04 3.52 -18.87
N ALA A 61 13.02 4.18 -18.30
CA ALA A 61 13.17 5.35 -17.44
C ALA A 61 13.22 5.00 -15.94
N GLY A 62 13.12 3.71 -15.58
CA GLY A 62 13.05 3.23 -14.20
C GLY A 62 11.76 2.47 -13.89
N ASP A 63 11.59 2.10 -12.62
CA ASP A 63 10.40 1.39 -12.14
C ASP A 63 9.23 2.38 -11.97
N VAL A 64 8.13 2.11 -12.66
CA VAL A 64 6.90 2.92 -12.60
C VAL A 64 5.76 2.06 -12.08
N ALA A 65 5.03 2.54 -11.08
CA ALA A 65 3.90 1.82 -10.50
C ALA A 65 2.60 2.14 -11.24
N TYR A 66 1.76 1.13 -11.43
CA TYR A 66 0.43 1.27 -12.02
C TYR A 66 -0.60 0.50 -11.21
N ALA A 67 -1.83 1.03 -11.15
CA ALA A 67 -3.00 0.31 -10.66
C ALA A 67 -3.32 -0.87 -11.59
N ASP A 68 -3.78 -1.98 -11.01
CA ASP A 68 -4.20 -3.14 -11.79
C ASP A 68 -5.55 -2.90 -12.50
N ASP A 69 -5.93 -3.86 -13.35
CA ASP A 69 -7.16 -3.76 -14.15
C ASP A 69 -8.41 -3.69 -13.28
N GLU A 70 -8.44 -4.41 -12.16
CA GLU A 70 -9.59 -4.40 -11.25
C GLU A 70 -9.77 -3.02 -10.61
N THR A 71 -8.70 -2.47 -10.05
CA THR A 71 -8.66 -1.14 -9.44
C THR A 71 -8.99 -0.06 -10.46
N THR A 72 -8.40 -0.17 -11.66
CA THR A 72 -8.65 0.74 -12.78
C THR A 72 -10.13 0.76 -13.16
N LYS A 73 -10.78 -0.40 -13.28
CA LYS A 73 -12.21 -0.51 -13.60
C LYS A 73 -13.09 -0.01 -12.45
N ARG A 74 -12.78 -0.40 -11.21
CA ARG A 74 -13.53 -0.02 -10.00
C ARG A 74 -13.66 1.50 -9.85
N TYR A 75 -12.57 2.22 -10.09
CA TYR A 75 -12.52 3.68 -9.96
C TYR A 75 -12.58 4.43 -11.28
N ARG A 76 -12.80 3.72 -12.41
CA ARG A 76 -12.84 4.31 -13.77
C ARG A 76 -11.66 5.23 -14.05
N LEU A 77 -10.45 4.77 -13.71
CA LEU A 77 -9.25 5.60 -13.77
C LEU A 77 -8.91 6.00 -15.22
N ILE A 78 -8.65 7.29 -15.43
CA ILE A 78 -8.17 7.84 -16.70
C ILE A 78 -6.65 7.69 -16.79
N ALA A 79 -5.96 8.00 -15.69
CA ALA A 79 -4.54 7.73 -15.50
C ALA A 79 -4.36 6.63 -14.45
N ASN A 80 -3.83 5.48 -14.86
CA ASN A 80 -3.60 4.32 -13.99
C ASN A 80 -2.18 4.28 -13.39
N GLU A 81 -1.25 5.14 -13.82
CA GLU A 81 0.02 5.37 -13.12
C GLU A 81 -0.26 5.77 -11.67
N ALA A 82 0.49 5.23 -10.71
CA ALA A 82 0.15 5.24 -9.30
C ALA A 82 -0.05 6.66 -8.72
N GLY A 83 0.72 7.64 -9.17
CA GLY A 83 0.55 9.05 -8.82
C GLY A 83 -0.80 9.62 -9.27
N GLY A 84 -1.20 9.37 -10.52
CA GLY A 84 -2.51 9.74 -11.05
C GLY A 84 -3.67 8.93 -10.44
N ALA A 85 -3.45 7.63 -10.23
CA ALA A 85 -4.44 6.71 -9.68
C ALA A 85 -4.79 7.08 -8.23
N ARG A 86 -3.80 7.25 -7.35
CA ARG A 86 -4.05 7.59 -5.94
C ARG A 86 -4.86 8.88 -5.79
N TYR A 87 -4.61 9.88 -6.65
CA TYR A 87 -5.32 11.15 -6.61
C TYR A 87 -6.80 10.99 -7.02
N GLN A 88 -7.05 10.26 -8.11
CA GLN A 88 -8.42 9.98 -8.57
C GLN A 88 -9.20 9.14 -7.57
N ILE A 89 -8.60 8.07 -7.04
CA ILE A 89 -9.21 7.21 -6.01
C ILE A 89 -9.53 8.05 -4.77
N GLY A 90 -8.56 8.81 -4.26
CA GLY A 90 -8.76 9.62 -3.06
C GLY A 90 -9.85 10.68 -3.22
N ARG A 91 -9.94 11.32 -4.39
CA ARG A 91 -11.02 12.27 -4.70
C ARG A 91 -12.40 11.58 -4.71
N GLN A 92 -12.50 10.36 -5.25
CA GLN A 92 -13.76 9.64 -5.34
C GLN A 92 -14.23 9.11 -3.97
N ILE A 93 -13.29 8.69 -3.11
CA ILE A 93 -13.57 8.21 -1.75
C ILE A 93 -13.76 9.38 -0.77
N GLY A 94 -13.20 10.55 -1.06
CA GLY A 94 -13.21 11.71 -0.16
C GLY A 94 -12.16 11.61 0.95
N ARG A 95 -11.08 10.84 0.75
CA ARG A 95 -10.02 10.58 1.73
C ARG A 95 -8.66 10.50 1.04
N PRO A 96 -7.56 10.99 1.64
CA PRO A 96 -6.23 10.82 1.07
C PRO A 96 -5.88 9.33 0.86
N VAL A 97 -5.18 9.04 -0.23
CA VAL A 97 -4.71 7.69 -0.57
C VAL A 97 -3.20 7.68 -0.64
N VAL A 98 -2.61 6.72 0.06
CA VAL A 98 -1.18 6.42 0.13
C VAL A 98 -0.90 5.20 -0.74
N VAL A 99 0.22 5.20 -1.45
CA VAL A 99 0.67 4.04 -2.24
C VAL A 99 1.79 3.36 -1.49
N VAL A 100 1.58 2.09 -1.11
CA VAL A 100 2.56 1.30 -0.36
C VAL A 100 3.02 0.14 -1.22
N GLY A 101 4.33 -0.02 -1.37
CA GLY A 101 4.92 -1.13 -2.09
C GLY A 101 5.44 -2.23 -1.18
N ALA A 102 5.40 -3.48 -1.65
CA ALA A 102 5.87 -4.66 -0.92
C ALA A 102 7.35 -4.54 -0.51
N SER A 103 8.15 -3.76 -1.25
CA SER A 103 9.56 -3.48 -0.92
C SER A 103 9.74 -2.81 0.46
N ARG A 104 8.71 -2.11 0.98
CA ARG A 104 8.74 -1.52 2.33
C ARG A 104 8.70 -2.56 3.46
N PHE A 105 8.27 -3.77 3.15
CA PHE A 105 8.19 -4.91 4.07
C PHE A 105 9.41 -5.83 3.94
N SER A 106 10.53 -5.29 3.47
CA SER A 106 11.83 -5.96 3.46
C SER A 106 12.79 -5.32 4.47
N GLY A 107 13.80 -6.08 4.89
CA GLY A 107 14.81 -5.63 5.84
C GLY A 107 14.37 -5.70 7.32
N PRO A 108 15.17 -5.16 8.25
CA PRO A 108 14.84 -5.20 9.67
C PRO A 108 13.57 -4.39 9.98
N ALA A 109 12.84 -4.81 11.01
CA ALA A 109 11.71 -4.10 11.58
C ALA A 109 12.15 -3.33 12.83
N THR A 110 11.66 -2.11 13.04
CA THR A 110 12.09 -1.25 14.15
C THR A 110 11.26 -1.43 15.41
N HIS A 111 10.01 -1.89 15.31
CA HIS A 111 9.23 -2.31 16.48
C HIS A 111 9.56 -3.76 16.83
N ARG A 112 10.00 -4.01 18.06
CA ARG A 112 10.13 -5.39 18.54
C ARG A 112 8.72 -5.96 18.68
N ALA A 113 8.43 -7.01 17.92
CA ALA A 113 7.28 -7.85 18.16
C ALA A 113 7.27 -8.24 19.65
N GLN A 114 6.32 -7.69 20.42
CA GLN A 114 6.12 -8.12 21.79
C GLN A 114 5.54 -9.54 21.72
N ALA A 115 6.29 -10.49 22.27
CA ALA A 115 5.92 -11.89 22.38
C ALA A 115 4.88 -12.11 23.48
#